data_AF-A0AA86M884-F1
#
_entry.id   AF-A0AA86M884-F1
#
_cell.length_a   1.000
_cell.length_b   1.000
_cell.length_c   1.000
_cell.angle_alpha   90.00
_cell.angle_beta   90.00
_cell.angle_gamma   90.00
#
_symmetry.space_group_name_H-M   'P 1'
#
loop_
_entity.id
_entity.type
_entity.pdbx_description
1 polymer ?
#
loop_
_entity_poly.entity_id
_entity_poly.type
_entity_poly.pdbx_seq_one_letter_code
_entity_poly.pdbx_strand_id
1 'polypeptide(L)' 'MNAVQLLCSLTLILVASFRIFAQVPGIPLKEQVNTDEGTICVYERGEHREKIVIPVGQACPKISSNKNH' A
#
# COMPACT_ATOMS: atom_id res chain seq x y z
N MET A 1 -32.61 -28.23 5.40
CA MET A 1 -31.81 -27.02 5.10
C MET A 1 -31.78 -26.85 3.58
N ASN A 2 -32.09 -25.67 3.05
CA ASN A 2 -32.29 -25.46 1.61
C ASN A 2 -30.94 -25.24 0.91
N ALA A 3 -30.65 -26.02 -0.13
CA ALA A 3 -29.37 -26.00 -0.85
C ALA A 3 -29.03 -24.60 -1.44
N VAL A 4 -30.06 -23.83 -1.78
CA VAL A 4 -29.94 -22.44 -2.27
C VAL A 4 -29.32 -21.52 -1.21
N GLN A 5 -29.68 -21.72 0.07
CA GLN A 5 -29.19 -20.89 1.16
C GLN A 5 -27.72 -21.20 1.48
N LEU A 6 -27.31 -22.46 1.32
CA LEU A 6 -25.91 -22.87 1.42
C LEU A 6 -25.06 -22.27 0.29
N LEU A 7 -25.56 -22.29 -0.94
CA LEU A 7 -24.87 -21.72 -2.10
C LEU A 7 -24.69 -20.19 -1.96
N CYS A 8 -25.73 -19.46 -1.54
CA CYS A 8 -25.61 -18.02 -1.29
C CYS A 8 -24.57 -17.71 -0.20
N SER A 9 -24.59 -18.45 0.91
CA SER A 9 -23.62 -18.28 2.00
C SER A 9 -22.17 -18.50 1.51
N LEU A 10 -21.96 -19.52 0.68
CA LEU A 10 -20.64 -19.87 0.15
C LEU A 10 -20.10 -18.76 -0.78
N THR A 11 -20.96 -18.21 -1.65
CA THR A 11 -20.56 -17.13 -2.57
C THR A 11 -20.17 -15.84 -1.83
N LEU A 12 -20.86 -15.50 -0.74
CA LEU A 12 -20.52 -14.32 0.07
C LEU A 12 -19.16 -14.47 0.77
N ILE A 13 -18.85 -15.67 1.28
CA ILE A 13 -17.55 -15.97 1.91
C ILE A 13 -16.42 -15.90 0.89
N LEU A 14 -16.64 -16.41 -0.33
CA LEU A 14 -15.67 -16.34 -1.43
C LEU A 14 -15.39 -14.88 -1.83
N VAL A 15 -16.42 -14.06 -2.05
CA VAL A 15 -16.24 -12.65 -2.43
C VAL A 15 -15.51 -11.84 -1.35
N ALA A 16 -15.79 -12.10 -0.07
CA ALA A 16 -15.11 -11.43 1.04
C ALA A 16 -13.63 -11.81 1.15
N SER A 17 -13.27 -13.06 0.84
CA SER A 17 -11.88 -13.54 0.93
C SER A 17 -10.97 -12.99 -0.18
N PHE A 18 -11.49 -12.76 -1.39
CA PHE A 18 -10.69 -12.14 -2.47
C PHE A 18 -10.26 -10.70 -2.18
N ARG A 19 -11.00 -9.95 -1.36
CA ARG A 19 -10.68 -8.55 -1.02
C ARG A 19 -9.46 -8.41 -0.11
N ILE A 20 -9.04 -9.47 0.57
CA ILE A 20 -7.92 -9.43 1.53
C ILE A 20 -6.56 -9.47 0.80
N PHE A 21 -6.47 -10.09 -0.38
CA PHE A 21 -5.19 -10.33 -1.06
C PHE A 21 -4.76 -9.22 -2.04
N ALA A 22 -5.56 -8.16 -2.23
CA ALA A 22 -5.23 -7.07 -3.15
C ALA A 22 -4.41 -5.92 -2.53
N GLN A 23 -4.06 -6.00 -1.23
CA GLN A 23 -3.21 -5.00 -0.60
C GLN A 23 -1.76 -5.25 -1.04
N VAL A 24 -1.36 -4.64 -2.16
CA VAL A 24 0.05 -4.57 -2.55
C VAL A 24 0.79 -3.89 -1.40
N PRO A 25 1.71 -4.57 -0.70
CA PRO A 25 2.45 -3.94 0.38
C PRO A 25 3.26 -2.79 -0.23
N GLY A 26 3.09 -1.56 0.27
CA GLY A 26 3.83 -0.41 -0.25
C GLY A 26 5.35 -0.57 -0.10
N ILE A 27 6.13 0.27 -0.78
CA ILE A 27 7.60 0.18 -0.80
C ILE A 27 8.17 0.80 0.48
N PRO A 28 9.11 0.16 1.20
CA PRO A 28 9.63 0.68 2.46
C PRO A 28 10.59 1.85 2.23
N LEU A 29 10.63 2.78 3.20
CA LEU A 29 11.57 3.91 3.19
C LEU A 29 13.00 3.40 3.41
N LYS A 30 13.91 3.77 2.51
CA LYS A 30 15.33 3.44 2.60
C LYS A 30 16.19 4.64 2.99
N GLU A 31 15.86 5.82 2.48
CA GLU A 31 16.65 7.03 2.74
C GLU A 31 15.73 8.24 2.93
N GLN A 32 16.12 9.10 3.88
CA GLN A 32 15.51 10.39 4.15
C GLN A 32 16.61 11.45 4.16
N VAL A 33 16.48 12.46 3.30
CA VAL A 33 17.42 13.57 3.22
C VAL A 33 16.66 14.87 3.39
N ASN A 34 17.01 15.67 4.40
CA ASN A 34 16.42 16.97 4.61
C ASN A 34 17.18 18.01 3.78
N THR A 35 16.44 18.78 2.99
CA THR A 35 16.94 19.88 2.18
C THR A 35 16.15 21.15 2.50
N ASP A 36 16.71 22.30 2.13
CA ASP A 36 16.10 23.62 2.25
C ASP A 36 14.78 23.74 1.47
N GLU A 37 14.61 22.96 0.41
CA GLU A 37 13.37 22.91 -0.39
C GLU A 37 12.34 21.89 0.13
N GLY A 38 12.74 20.93 0.96
CA GLY A 38 11.87 19.84 1.43
C GLY A 38 12.60 18.64 1.99
N THR A 39 11.84 17.64 2.41
CA THR A 39 12.39 16.33 2.77
C THR A 39 12.30 15.39 1.56
N ILE A 40 13.44 14.85 1.13
CA ILE A 40 13.51 13.83 0.08
C ILE A 40 13.34 12.46 0.71
N CYS A 41 12.41 11.66 0.18
CA CYS A 41 12.14 10.29 0.61
C CYS A 41 12.47 9.33 -0.53
N VAL A 42 13.38 8.40 -0.29
CA VAL A 42 13.72 7.32 -1.22
C VAL A 42 13.16 6.01 -0.68
N TYR A 43 12.29 5.38 -1.45
CA TYR A 43 11.70 4.08 -1.17
C TYR A 43 12.33 3.03 -2.06
N GLU A 44 12.68 1.87 -1.51
CA GLU A 44 13.29 0.79 -2.30
C GLU A 44 12.83 -0.60 -1.84
N ARG A 45 12.43 -1.45 -2.79
CA ARG A 45 12.19 -2.89 -2.57
C ARG A 45 12.65 -3.67 -3.79
N GLY A 46 13.73 -4.44 -3.65
CA GLY A 46 14.31 -5.19 -4.77
C GLY A 46 14.71 -4.23 -5.89
N GLU A 47 14.17 -4.44 -7.09
CA GLU A 47 14.42 -3.57 -8.26
C GLU A 47 13.55 -2.31 -8.31
N HIS A 48 12.51 -2.22 -7.48
CA HIS A 48 11.62 -1.06 -7.45
C HIS A 48 12.20 0.05 -6.56
N ARG A 49 12.45 1.22 -7.15
CA ARG A 49 12.93 2.42 -6.46
C ARG A 49 12.05 3.61 -6.79
N GLU A 50 11.53 4.26 -5.76
CA GLU A 50 10.72 5.49 -5.88
C GLU A 50 11.38 6.63 -5.10
N LYS A 51 11.28 7.85 -5.63
CA LYS A 51 11.74 9.07 -4.98
C LYS A 51 10.61 10.09 -4.96
N ILE A 52 10.28 10.62 -3.80
CA ILE A 52 9.36 11.75 -3.66
C ILE A 52 10.01 12.86 -2.83
N VAL A 53 9.51 14.09 -3.02
CA VAL A 53 9.85 15.23 -2.18
C VAL A 53 8.58 15.63 -1.45
N ILE A 54 8.66 15.72 -0.12
CA ILE A 54 7.58 16.21 0.73
C ILE A 54 7.95 17.59 1.29
N PRO A 55 6.95 18.43 1.60
CA PRO A 55 7.21 19.77 2.15
C PRO A 55 8.12 19.74 3.39
N VAL A 56 8.90 20.82 3.56
CA VAL A 56 9.81 21.01 4.70
C VAL A 56 9.07 20.80 6.02
N GLY A 57 9.70 20.06 6.94
CA GLY A 57 9.16 19.80 8.28
C GLY A 57 8.24 18.58 8.38
N GLN A 58 7.93 17.91 7.26
CA GLN A 58 7.26 16.61 7.28
C GLN A 58 8.28 15.48 7.22
N ALA A 59 8.05 14.45 8.05
CA ALA A 59 8.81 13.22 8.00
C ALA A 59 8.26 12.31 6.88
N CYS A 60 9.17 11.60 6.22
CA CYS A 60 8.81 10.60 5.22
C CYS A 60 7.90 9.53 5.84
N PRO A 61 6.76 9.20 5.21
CA PRO A 61 6.00 8.00 5.54
C PRO A 61 6.92 6.79 5.53
N LYS A 62 6.75 5.86 6.48
CA LYS A 62 7.58 4.64 6.57
C LYS A 62 7.46 3.73 5.35
N ILE A 63 6.33 3.84 4.63
CA ILE A 63 5.98 3.04 3.46
C ILE A 63 5.36 4.00 2.43
N SER A 64 5.71 3.87 1.15
CA SER A 64 5.02 4.61 0.09
C SER A 64 3.59 4.08 -0.02
N SER A 65 2.61 4.97 0.01
CA SER A 65 1.24 4.57 -0.32
C SER A 65 1.22 4.19 -1.80
N ASN A 66 0.68 3.02 -2.12
CA ASN A 66 0.42 2.64 -3.51
C ASN A 66 -0.58 3.65 -4.08
N LYS A 67 -0.09 4.67 -4.79
CA LYS A 67 -0.92 5.62 -5.53
C LYS A 67 -1.41 4.97 -6.83
N ASN A 68 -2.04 3.80 -6.74
CA ASN A 68 -2.89 3.30 -7.80
C ASN A 68 -4.30 3.80 -7.49
N HIS A 69 -4.61 4.96 -8.07
CA HIS A 69 -5.98 5.41 -8.32
C HIS A 69 -6.41 4.87 -9.68
#